data_AF-A0A8J2ZM48-F1
#
_entry.id   AF-A0A8J2ZM48-F1
#
_cell.length_a   1.000
_cell.length_b   1.000
_cell.length_c   1.000
_cell.angle_alpha   90.00
_cell.angle_beta   90.00
_cell.angle_gamma   90.00
#
_symmetry.space_group_name_H-M   'P 1'
#
loop_
_entity.id
_entity.type
_entity.pdbx_description
1 polymer ?
#
loop_
_entity_poly.entity_id
_entity_poly.type
_entity_poly.pdbx_seq_one_letter_code
_entity_poly.pdbx_strand_id
1 'polypeptide(L)' 'MTVVFVTHDIEEAAFLADELVVLHSRLGRMKDIVPLTLSHPRDPVSPEVSAAARELRRAI' A
#
# COMPACT_ATOMS: atom_id res chain seq x y z
N MET A 1 -10.32 -16.38 2.57
CA MET A 1 -9.90 -15.75 3.84
C MET A 1 -9.55 -14.31 3.52
N THR A 2 -10.04 -13.36 4.30
CA THR A 2 -9.69 -11.94 4.13
C THR A 2 -8.76 -11.55 5.27
N VAL A 3 -7.68 -10.84 4.96
CA VAL A 3 -6.68 -10.39 5.93
C VAL A 3 -6.50 -8.88 5.76
N VAL A 4 -6.39 -8.18 6.88
CA VAL A 4 -6.10 -6.75 6.90
C VAL A 4 -4.79 -6.55 7.64
N PHE A 5 -3.79 -5.99 6.95
CA PHE A 5 -2.54 -5.56 7.55
C PHE A 5 -2.58 -4.06 7.81
N VAL A 6 -2.09 -3.65 8.97
CA VAL A 6 -1.97 -2.24 9.35
C VAL A 6 -0.51 -1.97 9.62
N THR A 7 0.09 -1.12 8.79
CA THR A 7 1.50 -0.74 8.91
C THR A 7 1.64 0.76 8.65
N HIS A 8 2.73 1.32 9.16
CA HIS A 8 3.17 2.67 8.82
C HIS A 8 4.24 2.66 7.72
N ASP A 9 4.65 1.48 7.27
CA ASP A 9 5.61 1.30 6.18
C ASP A 9 4.89 1.12 4.83
N ILE A 10 5.08 2.09 3.94
CA ILE A 10 4.47 2.10 2.61
C ILE A 10 5.05 1.01 1.69
N GLU A 11 6.32 0.63 1.86
CA GLU A 11 6.91 -0.46 1.05
C GLU A 11 6.34 -1.81 1.43
N GLU A 12 6.19 -2.07 2.73
CA GLU A 12 5.53 -3.28 3.22
C GLU A 12 4.08 -3.35 2.71
N ALA A 13 3.36 -2.24 2.74
CA ALA A 13 1.99 -2.19 2.22
C ALA A 13 1.92 -2.38 0.70
N ALA A 14 2.83 -1.77 -0.07
CA ALA A 14 2.90 -1.93 -1.53
C ALA A 14 3.22 -3.37 -1.95
N PHE A 15 4.03 -4.07 -1.15
CA PHE A 15 4.35 -5.47 -1.36
C PHE A 15 3.16 -6.38 -1.02
N LEU A 16 2.52 -6.19 0.13
CA LEU A 16 1.52 -7.14 0.67
C LEU A 16 0.09 -6.95 0.17
N ALA A 17 -0.32 -5.73 -0.17
CA ALA A 17 -1.74 -5.41 -0.33
C ALA A 17 -2.22 -5.51 -1.79
N ASP A 18 -3.42 -6.02 -2.01
CA ASP A 18 -4.16 -5.79 -3.26
C ASP A 18 -4.83 -4.41 -3.28
N GLU A 19 -5.22 -3.93 -2.10
CA GLU A 19 -5.93 -2.66 -1.90
C GLU A 19 -5.38 -1.95 -0.67
N LEU A 20 -5.02 -0.68 -0.85
CA LEU A 20 -4.42 0.18 0.17
C LEU A 20 -5.46 1.14 0.72
N VAL A 21 -5.75 1.05 2.01
CA VAL A 21 -6.63 2.01 2.69
C VAL A 21 -5.77 2.99 3.47
N VAL A 22 -5.83 4.25 3.08
CA VAL A 22 -5.07 5.34 3.72
C VAL A 22 -5.95 5.98 4.79
N LEU A 23 -5.45 6.04 6.02
CA LEU A 23 -6.14 6.69 7.12
C LEU A 23 -5.61 8.11 7.33
N HIS A 24 -6.47 9.04 7.69
CA HIS A 24 -6.03 10.36 8.14
C HIS A 24 -5.15 10.24 9.38
N SER A 25 -4.11 11.08 9.44
CA SER A 25 -3.23 11.23 10.62
C SER A 25 -3.98 11.61 11.90
N ARG A 26 -5.17 12.21 11.77
CA ARG A 26 -6.13 12.35 12.88
C ARG A 26 -7.20 11.25 12.74
N LEU A 27 -7.09 10.24 13.60
CA LEU A 27 -7.84 8.98 13.57
C LEU A 27 -9.35 9.15 13.33
N GLY A 28 -9.92 8.21 12.56
CA GLY A 28 -11.37 8.04 12.41
C GLY A 28 -11.94 8.42 11.04
N ARG A 29 -11.11 8.84 10.08
CA ARG A 29 -11.53 9.06 8.69
C ARG A 29 -10.58 8.40 7.71
N MET A 30 -11.16 7.71 6.74
CA MET A 30 -10.46 7.24 5.56
C MET A 30 -10.11 8.45 4.69
N LYS A 31 -8.84 8.54 4.28
CA LYS A 31 -8.35 9.56 3.36
C LYS A 31 -8.55 9.10 1.92
N ASP A 32 -8.16 7.86 1.63
CA ASP A 32 -8.17 7.33 0.27
C ASP A 32 -8.20 5.79 0.24
N ILE A 33 -8.60 5.23 -0.91
CA ILE A 33 -8.50 3.81 -1.23
C ILE A 33 -7.75 3.69 -2.57
N VAL A 34 -6.60 3.03 -2.54
CA VAL A 34 -5.74 2.87 -3.72
C VAL A 34 -5.66 1.40 -4.13
N PRO A 35 -6.17 1.03 -5.33
CA PRO A 35 -5.99 -0.33 -5.84
C PRO A 35 -4.56 -0.52 -6.34
N LEU A 36 -3.92 -1.63 -5.96
CA LEU A 36 -2.61 -2.04 -6.48
C LEU A 36 -2.78 -3.06 -7.60
N THR A 37 -2.35 -2.69 -8.80
CA THR A 37 -2.45 -3.54 -10.01
C THR A 37 -1.26 -4.48 -10.19
N LEU A 38 -0.33 -4.51 -9.24
CA LEU A 38 0.83 -5.40 -9.25
C LEU A 38 0.39 -6.86 -9.09
N SER A 39 0.78 -7.73 -10.01
CA SER A 39 0.45 -9.15 -9.98
C SER A 39 1.20 -9.90 -8.87
N HIS A 40 0.56 -10.94 -8.33
CA HIS A 40 1.16 -11.86 -7.38
C HIS A 40 1.84 -13.05 -8.09
N PRO A 41 2.91 -13.64 -7.53
CA PRO A 41 3.65 -13.21 -6.33
C PRO A 41 4.57 -12.02 -6.62
N ARG A 42 4.71 -11.11 -5.66
CA ARG A 42 5.61 -9.96 -5.77
C ARG A 42 6.97 -10.28 -5.15
N ASP A 43 7.99 -9.53 -5.54
CA ASP A 43 9.29 -9.52 -4.87
C ASP A 43 9.44 -8.15 -4.17
N PRO A 44 9.66 -8.09 -2.84
CA PRO A 44 9.84 -6.84 -2.11
C PRO A 44 10.94 -5.94 -2.67
N VAL A 45 11.99 -6.53 -3.26
CA VAL A 45 13.12 -5.76 -3.82
C VAL A 45 12.96 -5.48 -5.32
N SER A 46 11.81 -5.83 -5.91
CA SER A 46 11.54 -5.55 -7.31
C SER A 46 11.43 -4.04 -7.59
N PRO A 47 11.90 -3.58 -8.76
CA PRO A 47 11.73 -2.19 -9.19
C PRO A 47 10.27 -1.74 -9.25
N GLU A 48 9.35 -2.64 -9.54
CA GLU A 48 7.91 -2.40 -9.67
C GLU A 48 7.28 -2.06 -8.30
N VAL A 49 7.57 -2.85 -7.27
CA VAL A 49 7.12 -2.57 -5.89
C VAL A 49 7.73 -1.25 -5.41
N SER A 50 9.02 -1.06 -5.64
CA SER A 50 9.72 0.19 -5.31
C SER A 50 9.10 1.40 -6.03
N ALA A 51 8.66 1.24 -7.28
CA ALA A 51 8.02 2.30 -8.04
C ALA A 51 6.63 2.65 -7.48
N ALA A 52 5.81 1.64 -7.21
CA ALA A 52 4.50 1.82 -6.59
C ALA A 52 4.61 2.51 -5.23
N ALA A 53 5.54 2.08 -4.37
CA ALA A 53 5.76 2.70 -3.06
C ALA A 53 6.19 4.18 -3.18
N ARG A 54 7.02 4.52 -4.17
CA ARG A 54 7.39 5.92 -4.45
C ARG A 54 6.21 6.75 -4.96
N GLU A 55 5.28 6.17 -5.70
CA GLU A 55 4.08 6.85 -6.18
C GLU A 55 3.12 7.12 -5.02
N LEU A 56 2.85 6.10 -4.21
CA LEU A 56 2.02 6.19 -3.00
C LEU A 56 2.54 7.25 -2.03
N ARG A 57 3.85 7.28 -1.77
CA ARG A 57 4.50 8.30 -0.92
C ARG A 57 4.30 9.74 -1.40
N ARG A 58 4.00 9.96 -2.68
CA ARG A 58 3.71 11.30 -3.23
C ARG A 58 2.22 11.65 -3.18
N ALA A 59 1.34 10.65 -3.20
CA ALA A 59 -0.10 10.83 -3.19
C ALA A 59 -0.67 11.02 -1.77
N ILE A 60 0.03 10.50 -0.75
CA ILE A 60 -0.40 10.49 0.66
C ILE A 60 0.30 11.59 1.45
#